data_AF-A0A957QRZ9-F1
#
_entry.id   AF-A0A957QRZ9-F1
#
_cell.length_a   1.000
_cell.length_b   1.000
_cell.length_c   1.000
_cell.angle_alpha   90.00
_cell.angle_beta   90.00
_cell.angle_gamma   90.00
#
_symmetry.space_group_name_H-M   'P 1'
#
loop_
_entity.id
_entity.type
_entity.pdbx_description
1 polymer ?
#
loop_
_entity_poly.entity_id
_entity_poly.type
_entity_poly.pdbx_seq_one_letter_code
_entity_poly.pdbx_strand_id
1 'polypeptide(L)'
;FSGNVSDLGGAIYVNRGQVTATNNTFSGNSAATLGDATYSIGVGWRLYLAGNIIAGSASGDNCRSQGIPSIDPIDDNGYNLSDDATCTNGGTGSATNATLNLGPLADNGGSTQTHMPGSASSAINAIPNGTNVNNNGVTMACNGTMTDQIGNNRPIVSGDDCTAGAVEVPPPCPIWTVTTSDDLNDCIVR
;
A
#
# COMPACT_ATOMS: atom_id res chain seq x y z
N PHE A 1 -8.67 -2.15 2.92
CA PHE A 1 -9.18 -2.51 4.25
C PHE A 1 -9.24 -1.26 5.11
N SER A 2 -10.42 -0.88 5.60
CA SER A 2 -10.59 0.36 6.36
C SER A 2 -11.44 0.15 7.61
N GLY A 3 -11.03 0.73 8.74
CA GLY A 3 -11.86 0.81 9.94
C GLY A 3 -12.17 -0.52 10.63
N ASN A 4 -11.42 -1.60 10.36
CA ASN A 4 -11.68 -2.90 10.95
C ASN A 4 -11.12 -2.98 12.38
N VAL A 5 -11.86 -3.62 13.28
CA VAL A 5 -11.50 -3.78 14.70
C VAL A 5 -11.57 -5.25 15.07
N SER A 6 -10.51 -5.77 15.68
CA SER A 6 -10.38 -7.16 16.11
C SER A 6 -9.57 -7.25 17.42
N ASP A 7 -9.45 -8.44 18.01
CA ASP A 7 -8.50 -8.68 19.11
C ASP A 7 -7.05 -8.76 18.60
N LEU A 8 -6.87 -9.32 17.40
CA LEU A 8 -5.60 -9.59 16.73
C LEU A 8 -5.76 -9.36 15.23
N GLY A 9 -4.81 -8.65 14.60
CA GLY A 9 -4.84 -8.43 13.16
C GLY A 9 -6.10 -7.70 12.71
N GLY A 10 -6.19 -6.39 12.94
CA GLY A 10 -7.44 -5.64 12.77
C GLY A 10 -8.10 -5.84 11.40
N ALA A 11 -7.31 -5.92 10.33
CA ALA A 11 -7.79 -6.30 9.00
C ALA A 11 -7.52 -7.77 8.64
N ILE A 12 -6.31 -8.26 8.88
CA ILE A 12 -5.90 -9.62 8.49
C ILE A 12 -5.21 -10.31 9.67
N TYR A 13 -5.74 -11.46 10.06
CA TYR A 13 -5.09 -12.37 11.00
C TYR A 13 -4.75 -13.70 10.31
N VAL A 14 -3.46 -13.96 10.12
CA VAL A 14 -2.93 -15.20 9.54
C VAL A 14 -2.48 -16.11 10.69
N ASN A 15 -3.28 -17.13 10.99
CA ASN A 15 -2.91 -18.16 11.97
C ASN A 15 -2.83 -19.59 11.39
N ARG A 16 -3.25 -19.74 10.13
CA ARG A 16 -3.16 -20.95 9.29
C ARG A 16 -3.20 -20.54 7.82
N GLY A 17 -2.49 -21.27 6.98
CA GLY A 17 -2.46 -21.04 5.53
C GLY A 17 -1.61 -19.84 5.12
N GLN A 18 -1.93 -19.30 3.94
CA GLN A 18 -1.20 -18.18 3.33
C GLN A 18 -2.19 -17.13 2.85
N VAL A 19 -1.81 -15.86 2.96
CA VAL A 19 -2.56 -14.73 2.43
C VAL A 19 -1.63 -13.92 1.54
N THR A 20 -2.14 -13.54 0.37
CA THR A 20 -1.43 -12.66 -0.58
C THR A 20 -2.20 -11.36 -0.68
N ALA A 21 -1.56 -10.25 -0.33
CA ALA A 21 -2.10 -8.91 -0.51
C ALA A 21 -1.22 -8.15 -1.52
N THR A 22 -1.83 -7.80 -2.66
CA THR A 22 -1.19 -7.01 -3.72
C THR A 22 -1.99 -5.74 -3.98
N ASN A 23 -1.34 -4.58 -4.02
CA ASN A 23 -1.96 -3.29 -4.35
C ASN A 23 -3.18 -2.97 -3.46
N ASN A 24 -3.06 -3.15 -2.14
CA ASN A 24 -4.11 -2.80 -1.18
C ASN A 24 -3.74 -1.55 -0.39
N THR A 25 -4.76 -0.82 0.06
CA THR A 25 -4.60 0.21 1.09
C THR A 25 -5.25 -0.27 2.38
N PHE A 26 -4.49 -0.29 3.46
CA PHE A 26 -4.94 -0.53 4.82
C PHE A 26 -4.91 0.81 5.57
N SER A 27 -6.04 1.23 6.15
CA SER A 27 -6.11 2.49 6.90
C SER A 27 -7.09 2.41 8.06
N GLY A 28 -6.73 2.94 9.23
CA GLY A 28 -7.65 3.02 10.37
C GLY A 28 -8.08 1.66 10.92
N ASN A 29 -7.31 0.60 10.67
CA ASN A 29 -7.57 -0.70 11.27
C ASN A 29 -6.92 -0.75 12.65
N SER A 30 -7.51 -1.49 13.59
CA SER A 30 -7.00 -1.58 14.96
C SER A 30 -7.18 -2.98 15.54
N ALA A 31 -6.26 -3.37 16.42
CA ALA A 31 -6.35 -4.60 17.18
C ALA A 31 -6.19 -4.33 18.68
N ALA A 32 -6.97 -5.00 19.51
CA ALA A 32 -6.88 -4.82 20.97
C ALA A 32 -5.52 -5.26 21.54
N THR A 33 -4.85 -6.22 20.89
CA THR A 33 -3.62 -6.83 21.42
C THR A 33 -2.41 -6.65 20.52
N LEU A 34 -2.47 -7.05 19.24
CA LEU A 34 -1.32 -7.09 18.33
C LEU A 34 -1.73 -6.92 16.86
N GLY A 35 -0.93 -6.15 16.12
CA GLY A 35 -1.03 -6.01 14.67
C GLY A 35 -2.29 -5.26 14.27
N ASP A 36 -2.24 -3.93 14.31
CA ASP A 36 -3.40 -3.08 14.09
C ASP A 36 -4.01 -3.27 12.70
N ALA A 37 -3.18 -3.41 11.66
CA ALA A 37 -3.64 -3.85 10.35
C ALA A 37 -3.50 -5.37 10.19
N THR A 38 -2.31 -5.91 10.40
CA THR A 38 -2.04 -7.33 10.14
C THR A 38 -1.33 -8.02 11.29
N TYR A 39 -1.71 -9.25 11.55
CA TYR A 39 -0.99 -10.13 12.46
C TYR A 39 -0.77 -11.50 11.82
N SER A 40 0.46 -11.98 11.80
CA SER A 40 0.82 -13.30 11.29
C SER A 40 1.57 -14.11 12.36
N ILE A 41 1.04 -15.28 12.71
CA ILE A 41 1.61 -16.16 13.75
C ILE A 41 1.83 -17.57 13.22
N GLY A 42 2.93 -18.17 13.65
CA GLY A 42 3.22 -19.59 13.44
C GLY A 42 4.29 -19.86 12.39
N VAL A 43 4.72 -21.12 12.31
CA VAL A 43 5.75 -21.57 11.38
C VAL A 43 5.11 -22.10 10.11
N GLY A 44 5.45 -21.50 8.96
CA GLY A 44 4.94 -21.93 7.64
C GLY A 44 3.67 -21.22 7.17
N TRP A 45 3.06 -20.37 8.00
CA TRP A 45 1.97 -19.49 7.60
C TRP A 45 2.53 -18.12 7.23
N ARG A 46 2.09 -17.59 6.08
CA ARG A 46 2.73 -16.42 5.50
C ARG A 46 1.74 -15.39 5.01
N LEU A 47 2.09 -14.13 5.26
CA LEU A 47 1.48 -12.98 4.64
C LEU A 47 2.45 -12.44 3.59
N TYR A 48 2.06 -12.51 2.33
CA TYR A 48 2.85 -12.02 1.19
C TYR A 48 2.35 -10.63 0.79
N LEU A 49 3.22 -9.63 0.87
CA LEU A 49 2.90 -8.24 0.59
C LEU A 49 3.65 -7.76 -0.65
N ALA A 50 2.95 -7.14 -1.60
CA ALA A 50 3.57 -6.36 -2.67
C ALA A 50 2.72 -5.12 -3.02
N GLY A 51 3.36 -3.96 -3.15
CA GLY A 51 2.70 -2.74 -3.62
C GLY A 51 1.61 -2.20 -2.69
N ASN A 52 1.62 -2.55 -1.40
CA ASN A 52 0.58 -2.14 -0.47
C ASN A 52 0.91 -0.82 0.22
N ILE A 53 -0.12 -0.08 0.60
CA ILE A 53 -0.04 0.99 1.60
C ILE A 53 -0.59 0.44 2.91
N ILE A 54 0.17 0.54 4.01
CA ILE A 54 -0.31 0.22 5.35
C ILE A 54 -0.19 1.47 6.24
N ALA A 55 -1.32 2.00 6.67
CA ALA A 55 -1.40 3.27 7.39
C ALA A 55 -2.34 3.22 8.59
N GLY A 56 -2.15 4.15 9.52
CA GLY A 56 -3.15 4.56 10.48
C GLY A 56 -3.53 3.46 11.47
N SER A 57 -2.53 2.90 12.15
CA SER A 57 -2.76 2.17 13.40
C SER A 57 -3.35 3.10 14.47
N ALA A 58 -4.35 2.61 15.20
CA ALA A 58 -5.01 3.39 16.24
C ALA A 58 -4.29 3.30 17.59
N SER A 59 -3.48 2.26 17.81
CA SER A 59 -2.93 1.93 19.13
C SER A 59 -1.62 1.11 19.14
N GLY A 60 -1.15 0.59 18.00
CA GLY A 60 0.03 -0.29 17.97
C GLY A 60 0.77 -0.38 16.62
N ASP A 61 1.59 -1.42 16.49
CA ASP A 61 2.30 -1.77 15.24
C ASP A 61 1.27 -2.05 14.12
N ASN A 62 1.43 -1.44 12.95
CA ASN A 62 0.62 -1.74 11.76
C ASN A 62 0.64 -3.23 11.43
N CYS A 63 1.82 -3.82 11.42
CA CYS A 63 2.01 -5.24 11.20
C CYS A 63 2.73 -5.86 12.37
N ARG A 64 2.25 -7.02 12.78
CA ARG A 64 2.94 -7.82 13.78
C ARG A 64 3.16 -9.20 13.22
N SER A 65 4.35 -9.73 13.46
CA SER A 65 4.63 -11.13 13.21
C SER A 65 5.17 -11.80 14.47
N GLN A 66 4.77 -13.06 14.69
CA GLN A 66 5.30 -13.89 15.76
C GLN A 66 5.69 -15.24 15.17
N GLY A 67 6.95 -15.32 14.73
CA GLY A 67 7.61 -16.55 14.28
C GLY A 67 8.58 -17.11 15.33
N ILE A 68 9.31 -18.16 14.96
CA ILE A 68 10.56 -18.55 15.64
C ILE A 68 11.68 -17.59 15.21
N PRO A 69 12.69 -17.31 16.07
CA PRO A 69 13.82 -16.49 15.69
C PRO A 69 14.45 -17.03 14.39
N SER A 70 14.59 -16.19 13.36
CA SER A 70 15.03 -16.47 11.97
C SER A 70 13.98 -16.72 10.88
N ILE A 71 12.68 -16.77 11.20
CA ILE A 71 11.61 -16.80 10.19
C ILE A 71 10.62 -15.69 10.48
N ASP A 72 10.54 -14.69 9.60
CA ASP A 72 9.48 -13.68 9.62
C ASP A 72 8.26 -14.24 8.85
N PRO A 73 7.09 -14.39 9.49
CA PRO A 73 5.84 -14.76 8.84
C PRO A 73 5.32 -13.74 7.81
N ILE A 74 5.99 -12.60 7.63
CA ILE A 74 5.67 -11.59 6.62
C ILE A 74 6.76 -11.60 5.53
N ASP A 75 6.37 -11.90 4.30
CA ASP A 75 7.22 -11.79 3.12
C ASP A 75 6.94 -10.44 2.43
N ASP A 76 7.88 -9.50 2.55
CA ASP A 76 7.88 -8.21 1.84
C ASP A 76 8.48 -8.38 0.44
N ASN A 77 7.63 -8.67 -0.54
CA ASN A 77 8.06 -8.89 -1.93
C ASN A 77 8.36 -7.57 -2.68
N GLY A 78 8.16 -6.42 -2.04
CA GLY A 78 8.56 -5.12 -2.57
C GLY A 78 7.43 -4.10 -2.70
N TYR A 79 7.83 -2.83 -2.74
CA TYR A 79 6.99 -1.65 -2.92
C TYR A 79 5.87 -1.50 -1.91
N ASN A 80 6.04 -2.08 -0.72
CA ASN A 80 5.12 -1.88 0.39
C ASN A 80 5.55 -0.63 1.16
N LEU A 81 4.60 0.26 1.46
CA LEU A 81 4.85 1.48 2.22
C LEU A 81 4.04 1.43 3.52
N SER A 82 4.74 1.53 4.65
CA SER A 82 4.12 1.63 5.96
C SER A 82 4.39 3.00 6.58
N ASP A 83 3.42 3.62 7.26
CA ASP A 83 3.67 4.81 8.08
C ASP A 83 4.38 4.51 9.41
N ASP A 84 4.72 3.25 9.65
CA ASP A 84 5.54 2.81 10.78
C ASP A 84 6.69 1.88 10.34
N ALA A 85 7.37 1.25 11.31
CA ALA A 85 8.53 0.41 11.08
C ALA A 85 8.26 -1.10 10.91
N THR A 86 6.99 -1.54 10.84
CA THR A 86 6.64 -2.91 11.27
C THR A 86 6.21 -3.85 10.16
N CYS A 87 5.88 -3.34 8.97
CA CYS A 87 5.33 -4.13 7.85
C CYS A 87 6.32 -4.51 6.75
N THR A 88 7.50 -3.88 6.72
CA THR A 88 8.45 -4.01 5.61
C THR A 88 9.79 -4.51 6.15
N ASN A 89 10.39 -5.50 5.48
CA ASN A 89 11.66 -6.11 5.91
C ASN A 89 12.75 -6.06 4.83
N GLY A 90 12.70 -5.03 3.99
CA GLY A 90 13.75 -4.72 3.01
C GLY A 90 13.44 -5.13 1.58
N GLY A 91 12.16 -5.38 1.26
CA GLY A 91 11.70 -5.58 -0.12
C GLY A 91 12.09 -4.39 -1.00
N THR A 92 12.34 -4.64 -2.29
CA THR A 92 12.73 -3.59 -3.24
C THR A 92 11.66 -2.51 -3.31
N GLY A 93 12.05 -1.25 -3.15
CA GLY A 93 11.12 -0.11 -3.18
C GLY A 93 10.19 -0.01 -1.98
N SER A 94 10.28 -0.91 -0.99
CA SER A 94 9.50 -0.82 0.25
C SER A 94 10.12 0.22 1.19
N ALA A 95 9.26 0.87 1.98
CA ALA A 95 9.70 1.87 2.95
C ALA A 95 8.89 1.82 4.25
N THR A 96 9.59 2.10 5.35
CA THR A 96 9.01 2.33 6.68
C THR A 96 8.85 3.82 6.95
N ASN A 97 7.97 4.18 7.88
CA ASN A 97 7.73 5.56 8.29
C ASN A 97 7.45 6.50 7.10
N ALA A 98 6.80 5.96 6.06
CA ALA A 98 6.46 6.69 4.86
C ALA A 98 5.40 7.76 5.14
N THR A 99 5.51 8.90 4.46
CA THR A 99 4.45 9.92 4.51
C THR A 99 3.37 9.53 3.52
N LEU A 100 2.22 9.04 4.00
CA LEU A 100 1.21 8.43 3.14
C LEU A 100 0.05 9.36 2.75
N ASN A 101 -0.24 10.38 3.58
CA ASN A 101 -1.24 11.44 3.32
C ASN A 101 -2.56 10.93 2.73
N LEU A 102 -3.14 9.88 3.31
CA LEU A 102 -4.38 9.30 2.80
C LEU A 102 -5.57 10.22 3.08
N GLY A 103 -6.40 10.44 2.05
CA GLY A 103 -7.74 10.98 2.20
C GLY A 103 -8.68 10.03 2.94
N PRO A 104 -9.87 10.49 3.36
CA PRO A 104 -10.87 9.65 4.00
C PRO A 104 -11.35 8.52 3.07
N LEU A 105 -11.98 7.49 3.64
CA LEU A 105 -12.68 6.49 2.85
C LEU A 105 -13.88 7.16 2.16
N ALA A 106 -13.80 7.33 0.84
CA ALA A 106 -14.76 8.11 0.07
C ALA A 106 -15.07 7.47 -1.28
N ASP A 107 -16.14 7.94 -1.92
CA ASP A 107 -16.42 7.61 -3.32
C ASP A 107 -15.44 8.38 -4.22
N ASN A 108 -14.49 7.67 -4.81
CA ASN A 108 -13.47 8.21 -5.70
C ASN A 108 -13.67 7.72 -7.15
N GLY A 109 -14.91 7.37 -7.53
CA GLY A 109 -15.28 7.04 -8.92
C GLY A 109 -15.26 5.55 -9.27
N GLY A 110 -15.08 4.65 -8.31
CA GLY A 110 -15.15 3.19 -8.48
C GLY A 110 -16.43 2.57 -7.93
N SER A 111 -16.55 1.24 -7.99
CA SER A 111 -17.69 0.50 -7.41
C SER A 111 -17.61 0.36 -5.88
N THR A 112 -16.47 0.68 -5.29
CA THR A 112 -16.24 0.67 -3.84
C THR A 112 -15.58 1.97 -3.41
N GLN A 113 -15.80 2.36 -2.15
CA GLN A 113 -15.07 3.48 -1.56
C GLN A 113 -13.59 3.13 -1.39
N THR A 114 -12.71 4.12 -1.55
CA THR A 114 -11.26 3.94 -1.45
C THR A 114 -10.62 5.06 -0.63
N HIS A 115 -9.39 4.86 -0.19
CA HIS A 115 -8.52 5.91 0.33
C HIS A 115 -7.59 6.36 -0.79
N MET A 116 -7.71 7.61 -1.22
CA MET A 116 -6.77 8.20 -2.19
C MET A 116 -5.52 8.72 -1.46
N PRO A 117 -4.30 8.34 -1.90
CA PRO A 117 -3.10 9.10 -1.60
C PRO A 117 -3.25 10.56 -2.01
N GLY A 118 -3.05 11.48 -1.07
CA GLY A 118 -3.06 12.92 -1.34
C GLY A 118 -1.69 13.46 -1.71
N SER A 119 -1.62 14.78 -1.90
CA SER A 119 -0.40 15.53 -2.21
C SER A 119 0.77 15.13 -1.30
N ALA A 120 1.97 15.05 -1.90
CA ALA A 120 3.21 14.67 -1.21
C ALA A 120 3.22 13.28 -0.57
N SER A 121 2.24 12.41 -0.88
CA SER A 121 2.30 11.01 -0.48
C SER A 121 3.48 10.31 -1.15
N SER A 122 4.28 9.60 -0.35
CA SER A 122 5.36 8.73 -0.83
C SER A 122 4.85 7.56 -1.68
N ALA A 123 3.53 7.32 -1.69
CA ALA A 123 2.92 6.30 -2.54
C ALA A 123 2.85 6.69 -4.00
N ILE A 124 2.74 7.98 -4.33
CA ILE A 124 2.61 8.46 -5.71
C ILE A 124 3.95 8.23 -6.43
N ASN A 125 3.92 7.59 -7.60
CA ASN A 125 5.10 7.20 -8.37
C ASN A 125 6.10 6.31 -7.61
N ALA A 126 5.65 5.54 -6.62
CA ALA A 126 6.54 4.68 -5.82
C ALA A 126 7.06 3.45 -6.58
N ILE A 127 6.35 3.00 -7.61
CA ILE A 127 6.63 1.77 -8.34
C ILE A 127 7.10 2.11 -9.76
N PRO A 128 8.38 1.90 -10.10
CA PRO A 128 8.89 2.25 -11.41
C PRO A 128 8.15 1.57 -12.57
N ASN A 129 7.98 2.28 -13.68
CA ASN A 129 7.46 1.69 -14.91
C ASN A 129 8.28 0.46 -15.34
N GLY A 130 7.60 -0.56 -15.85
CA GLY A 130 8.17 -1.86 -16.22
C GLY A 130 8.32 -2.83 -15.06
N THR A 131 8.08 -2.40 -13.81
CA THR A 131 8.15 -3.29 -12.63
C THR A 131 7.17 -4.46 -12.76
N ASN A 132 7.65 -5.66 -12.46
CA ASN A 132 6.85 -6.87 -12.36
C ASN A 132 7.33 -7.71 -11.17
N VAL A 133 6.48 -7.86 -10.15
CA VAL A 133 6.76 -8.63 -8.93
C VAL A 133 5.81 -9.82 -8.85
N ASN A 134 6.36 -11.01 -8.59
CA ASN A 134 5.58 -12.19 -8.26
C ASN A 134 5.35 -12.24 -6.74
N ASN A 135 4.13 -11.95 -6.32
CA ASN A 135 3.68 -12.02 -4.94
C ASN A 135 2.92 -13.34 -4.71
N ASN A 136 3.64 -14.44 -4.51
CA ASN A 136 3.08 -15.78 -4.29
C ASN A 136 2.02 -16.20 -5.35
N GLY A 137 2.39 -16.10 -6.63
CA GLY A 137 1.53 -16.43 -7.77
C GLY A 137 0.61 -15.30 -8.23
N VAL A 138 0.52 -14.19 -7.48
CA VAL A 138 -0.18 -12.98 -7.90
C VAL A 138 0.82 -11.96 -8.42
N THR A 139 0.63 -11.49 -9.64
CA THR A 139 1.51 -10.48 -10.24
C THR A 139 1.12 -9.07 -9.80
N MET A 140 2.10 -8.30 -9.34
CA MET A 140 2.05 -6.84 -9.29
C MET A 140 2.82 -6.27 -10.48
N ALA A 141 2.14 -5.61 -11.42
CA ALA A 141 2.76 -5.02 -12.61
C ALA A 141 2.52 -3.50 -12.72
N CYS A 142 3.56 -2.76 -13.09
CA CYS A 142 3.46 -1.36 -13.50
C CYS A 142 3.83 -1.24 -14.97
N ASN A 143 2.91 -1.59 -15.87
CA ASN A 143 3.20 -1.63 -17.32
C ASN A 143 1.94 -1.49 -18.20
N GLY A 144 0.83 -1.03 -17.62
CA GLY A 144 -0.45 -0.84 -18.28
C GLY A 144 -1.30 -2.10 -18.43
N THR A 145 -0.86 -3.26 -17.93
CA THR A 145 -1.62 -4.53 -18.07
C THR A 145 -2.63 -4.79 -16.95
N MET A 146 -2.62 -3.97 -15.90
CA MET A 146 -3.52 -4.09 -14.75
C MET A 146 -4.26 -2.79 -14.53
N THR A 147 -5.39 -2.89 -13.82
CA THR A 147 -6.17 -1.75 -13.36
C THR A 147 -6.20 -1.66 -11.83
N ASP A 148 -6.44 -0.48 -11.30
CA ASP A 148 -6.65 -0.22 -9.88
C ASP A 148 -8.10 -0.48 -9.44
N GLN A 149 -8.42 -0.22 -8.16
CA GLN A 149 -9.77 -0.48 -7.63
C GLN A 149 -10.87 0.44 -8.20
N ILE A 150 -10.52 1.55 -8.83
CA ILE A 150 -11.47 2.45 -9.48
C ILE A 150 -11.49 2.29 -11.02
N GLY A 151 -10.71 1.34 -11.55
CA GLY A 151 -10.71 0.95 -12.94
C GLY A 151 -9.70 1.71 -13.82
N ASN A 152 -8.81 2.53 -13.25
CA ASN A 152 -7.74 3.17 -14.00
C ASN A 152 -6.61 2.18 -14.30
N ASN A 153 -5.94 2.35 -15.44
CA ASN A 153 -4.74 1.58 -15.76
C ASN A 153 -3.61 1.87 -14.77
N ARG A 154 -2.69 0.91 -14.64
CA ARG A 154 -1.46 1.03 -13.83
C ARG A 154 -0.22 0.95 -14.73
N PRO A 155 0.44 2.07 -15.05
CA PRO A 155 0.23 3.43 -14.54
C PRO A 155 -0.99 4.13 -15.15
N ILE A 156 -1.51 5.16 -14.47
CA ILE A 156 -2.65 5.95 -14.96
C ILE A 156 -2.30 6.76 -16.21
N VAL A 157 -1.05 7.24 -16.29
CA VAL A 157 -0.45 7.82 -17.50
C VAL A 157 0.54 6.80 -18.06
N SER A 158 0.31 6.36 -19.29
CA SER A 158 1.18 5.38 -19.95
C SER A 158 2.62 5.88 -20.03
N GLY A 159 3.56 5.13 -19.46
CA GLY A 159 4.97 5.49 -19.45
C GLY A 159 5.49 5.95 -18.08
N ASP A 160 4.59 6.37 -17.19
CA ASP A 160 4.93 6.87 -15.86
C ASP A 160 5.07 5.73 -14.85
N ASP A 161 5.55 6.09 -13.66
CA ASP A 161 5.59 5.21 -12.50
C ASP A 161 4.19 5.04 -11.91
N CYS A 162 3.98 3.94 -11.19
CA CYS A 162 2.71 3.60 -10.57
C CYS A 162 2.68 4.02 -9.10
N THR A 163 1.47 4.32 -8.62
CA THR A 163 1.18 4.64 -7.23
C THR A 163 1.04 3.36 -6.41
N ALA A 164 1.74 3.22 -5.29
CA ALA A 164 1.51 2.08 -4.39
C ALA A 164 0.06 2.10 -3.83
N GLY A 165 -0.48 0.95 -3.46
CA GLY A 165 -1.80 0.80 -2.85
C GLY A 165 -2.93 0.58 -3.85
N ALA A 166 -4.16 0.81 -3.37
CA ALA A 166 -5.40 0.43 -4.04
C ALA A 166 -5.76 1.27 -5.27
N VAL A 167 -5.28 2.51 -5.35
CA VAL A 167 -5.70 3.50 -6.34
C VAL A 167 -4.48 4.16 -6.95
N GLU A 168 -4.48 4.32 -8.27
CA GLU A 168 -3.55 5.16 -8.99
C GLU A 168 -3.95 6.63 -8.85
N VAL A 169 -2.98 7.45 -8.50
CA VAL A 169 -3.13 8.90 -8.44
C VAL A 169 -2.17 9.49 -9.46
N PRO A 170 -2.62 10.38 -10.34
CA PRO A 170 -1.71 11.04 -11.27
C PRO A 170 -0.64 11.79 -10.47
N PRO A 171 0.61 11.85 -10.96
CA PRO A 171 1.61 12.66 -10.30
C PRO A 171 1.11 14.09 -10.13
N PRO A 172 1.42 14.74 -9.00
CA PRO A 172 0.95 16.10 -8.71
C PRO A 172 1.31 17.07 -9.84
N CYS A 173 2.41 16.80 -10.56
CA CYS A 173 2.85 17.56 -11.72
C CYS A 173 3.05 16.59 -12.90
N PRO A 174 2.04 16.37 -13.77
CA PRO A 174 2.29 15.69 -15.03
C PRO A 174 3.35 16.47 -15.79
N ILE A 175 4.19 15.77 -16.56
CA ILE A 175 5.46 16.16 -17.21
C ILE A 175 5.43 17.40 -18.14
N TRP A 176 4.41 18.26 -18.07
CA TRP A 176 4.39 19.57 -18.70
C TRP A 176 5.32 20.50 -17.96
N THR A 177 6.17 21.22 -18.70
CA THR A 177 6.96 22.32 -18.16
C THR A 177 6.05 23.26 -17.38
N VAL A 178 6.33 23.43 -16.09
CA VAL A 178 5.72 24.49 -15.28
C VAL A 178 6.18 25.82 -15.87
N THR A 179 5.30 26.50 -16.59
CA THR A 179 5.63 27.77 -17.27
C THR A 179 4.99 28.97 -16.60
N THR A 180 3.98 28.74 -15.77
CA THR A 180 3.24 29.79 -15.05
C THR A 180 3.18 29.49 -13.56
N SER A 181 2.87 30.53 -12.76
CA SER A 181 2.57 30.38 -11.33
C SER A 181 1.29 29.58 -11.08
N ASP A 182 0.37 29.57 -12.05
CA ASP A 182 -0.86 28.80 -11.96
C ASP A 182 -0.59 27.31 -12.22
N ASP A 183 0.28 26.98 -13.19
CA ASP A 183 0.77 25.61 -13.40
C ASP A 183 1.48 25.09 -12.14
N LEU A 184 2.26 25.95 -11.49
CA LEU A 184 2.96 25.62 -10.24
C LEU A 184 1.97 25.42 -9.09
N ASN A 185 0.94 26.25 -8.99
CA ASN A 185 -0.10 26.07 -8.00
C ASN A 185 -0.84 24.75 -8.25
N ASP A 186 -1.36 24.50 -9.45
CA ASP A 186 -2.06 23.24 -9.76
C ASP A 186 -1.16 22.01 -9.50
N CYS A 187 0.16 22.15 -9.67
CA CYS A 187 1.17 21.16 -9.34
C CYS A 187 1.40 20.94 -7.82
N ILE A 188 1.18 21.95 -6.96
CA ILE A 188 1.46 21.85 -5.52
C ILE A 188 0.19 21.57 -4.69
N VAL A 189 -1.00 21.96 -5.17
CA VAL A 189 -2.28 21.78 -4.43
C VAL A 189 -3.10 20.54 -4.81
N ARG A 190 -2.68 19.76 -5.82
CA ARG A 190 -3.34 18.48 -6.17
C ARG A 190 -2.84 17.29 -5.39
#